data_AF-A0A357SYZ1-F1
#
_entry.id   AF-A0A357SYZ1-F1
#
_cell.length_a   1.000
_cell.length_b   1.000
_cell.length_c   1.000
_cell.angle_alpha   90.00
_cell.angle_beta   90.00
_cell.angle_gamma   90.00
#
_symmetry.space_group_name_H-M   'P 1'
#
loop_
_entity.id
_entity.type
_entity.pdbx_description
1 polymer ?
#
loop_
_entity_poly.entity_id
_entity_poly.type
_entity_poly.pdbx_seq_one_letter_code
_entity_poly.pdbx_strand_id
1 'polypeptide(L)'
;MNAEEIRIIISRLSALGYQEENLPSKENFLLLQKEEPFKQKLIIIGNSLQLAEEWRSFIIQAVLTKRSPRFPIVVGIIIFSHGEDRVEKTTLDYIAETPWVEVIWEEVGNKLVIRKPHFRWEIEDKVVFLASRHLQLLREQERTKAKEEVRLYPQPWLTYFLLMLNLAVFLVEIILGGSNKIGVLIQLGAKYNPRIWMGEYWRLLTPLLLHAGWEHFLFNSIALLQLGTLVERLFGKVRFFWIYLLSGIFGSVASALFRADTISVGASGAIFGLLGGLVYFSIRKPFTAKKLFGRNLWIMLGINLMLGFIIPGID
;
A
#
# COMPACT_ATOMS: atom_id res chain seq x y z
N MET A 1 -2.20 14.36 -13.63
CA MET A 1 -3.29 13.37 -13.82
C MET A 1 -2.72 12.01 -14.29
N ASN A 2 -3.41 10.89 -14.02
CA ASN A 2 -3.04 9.55 -14.51
C ASN A 2 -3.51 9.38 -15.98
N ALA A 3 -2.80 8.60 -16.80
CA ALA A 3 -3.06 8.49 -18.25
C ALA A 3 -4.48 7.98 -18.62
N GLU A 4 -5.19 7.39 -17.65
CA GLU A 4 -6.55 6.86 -17.81
C GLU A 4 -7.62 7.97 -17.78
N GLU A 5 -7.38 9.02 -17.01
CA GLU A 5 -8.33 10.13 -16.87
C GLU A 5 -8.35 11.01 -18.12
N ILE A 6 -7.17 11.23 -18.71
CA ILE A 6 -7.03 11.92 -20.00
C ILE A 6 -7.80 11.12 -21.08
N ARG A 7 -7.68 9.79 -21.06
CA ARG A 7 -8.39 8.91 -22.00
C ARG A 7 -9.91 9.00 -21.87
N ILE A 8 -10.45 9.08 -20.65
CA ILE A 8 -11.90 9.23 -20.45
C ILE A 8 -12.38 10.55 -21.05
N ILE A 9 -11.67 11.65 -20.81
CA ILE A 9 -12.04 12.96 -21.36
C ILE A 9 -11.92 12.98 -22.89
N ILE A 10 -10.83 12.46 -23.45
CA ILE A 10 -10.65 12.31 -24.89
C ILE A 10 -11.79 11.48 -25.48
N SER A 11 -12.09 10.31 -24.92
CA SER A 11 -13.16 9.44 -25.42
C SER A 11 -14.51 10.16 -25.48
N ARG A 12 -14.83 10.98 -24.48
CA ARG A 12 -16.08 11.75 -24.45
C ARG A 12 -16.08 12.91 -25.47
N LEU A 13 -14.94 13.58 -25.65
CA LEU A 13 -14.80 14.62 -26.67
C LEU A 13 -14.82 14.02 -28.09
N SER A 14 -14.21 12.86 -28.30
CA SER A 14 -14.27 12.15 -29.58
C SER A 14 -15.70 11.74 -29.94
N ALA A 15 -16.53 11.38 -28.96
CA ALA A 15 -17.96 11.16 -29.18
C ALA A 15 -18.72 12.43 -29.62
N LEU A 16 -18.19 13.63 -29.34
CA LEU A 16 -18.72 14.91 -29.84
C LEU A 16 -18.18 15.27 -31.24
N GLY A 17 -17.39 14.40 -31.86
CA GLY A 17 -16.79 14.60 -33.19
C GLY A 17 -15.40 15.25 -33.17
N TYR A 18 -14.73 15.29 -32.00
CA TYR A 18 -13.33 15.72 -31.95
C TYR A 18 -12.38 14.61 -32.41
N GLN A 19 -11.39 14.96 -33.22
CA GLN A 19 -10.34 14.06 -33.68
C GLN A 19 -9.01 14.44 -33.02
N GLU A 20 -8.26 13.43 -32.59
CA GLU A 20 -6.93 13.61 -32.03
C GLU A 20 -5.91 13.84 -33.14
N GLU A 21 -5.09 14.87 -32.94
CA GLU A 21 -4.15 15.37 -33.92
C GLU A 21 -2.75 15.37 -33.31
N ASN A 22 -1.85 14.60 -33.92
CA ASN A 22 -0.46 14.54 -33.48
C ASN A 22 0.31 15.73 -34.08
N LEU A 23 0.56 16.75 -33.26
CA LEU A 23 1.54 17.77 -33.58
C LEU A 23 2.95 17.23 -33.23
N PRO A 24 3.89 17.20 -34.19
CA PRO A 24 5.19 16.55 -33.99
C PRO A 24 6.15 17.26 -33.01
N SER A 25 5.71 18.29 -32.28
CA SER A 25 6.61 19.19 -31.56
C SER A 25 6.64 19.09 -30.03
N LYS A 26 5.67 18.49 -29.32
CA LYS A 26 5.76 18.34 -27.84
C LYS A 26 4.96 17.16 -27.30
N GLU A 27 5.64 16.17 -26.72
CA GLU A 27 5.04 14.95 -26.10
C GLU A 27 4.03 15.25 -24.97
N ASN A 28 4.05 16.46 -24.41
CA ASN A 28 3.29 16.81 -23.21
C ASN A 28 1.98 17.57 -23.46
N PHE A 29 1.64 17.84 -24.72
CA PHE A 29 0.39 18.47 -25.10
C PHE A 29 -0.39 17.57 -26.06
N LEU A 30 -1.70 17.55 -25.89
CA LEU A 30 -2.63 16.85 -26.77
C LEU A 30 -3.52 17.87 -27.46
N LEU A 31 -3.73 17.69 -28.75
CA LEU A 31 -4.60 18.54 -29.57
C LEU A 31 -5.79 17.73 -30.07
N LEU A 32 -6.98 18.26 -29.83
CA LEU A 32 -8.24 17.75 -30.36
C LEU A 32 -8.84 18.81 -31.29
N GLN A 33 -9.32 18.39 -32.46
CA GLN A 33 -9.91 19.28 -33.46
C GLN A 33 -11.33 18.84 -33.81
N LYS A 34 -12.22 19.82 -33.98
CA LYS A 34 -13.55 19.63 -34.53
C LYS A 34 -13.88 20.74 -35.51
N GLU A 35 -14.30 20.37 -36.72
CA GLU A 35 -14.85 21.31 -37.70
C GLU A 35 -16.34 21.48 -37.48
N GLU A 36 -16.79 22.74 -37.37
CA GLU A 36 -18.21 23.11 -37.33
C GLU A 36 -18.52 23.99 -38.56
N PRO A 37 -19.81 24.11 -38.97
CA PRO A 37 -20.17 24.79 -40.21
C PRO A 37 -19.70 26.25 -40.37
N PHE A 38 -19.35 26.92 -39.26
CA PHE A 38 -18.95 28.33 -39.25
C PHE A 38 -17.69 28.63 -38.44
N LYS A 39 -17.03 27.61 -37.87
CA LYS A 39 -15.84 27.77 -37.04
C LYS A 39 -15.12 26.44 -36.89
N GLN A 40 -13.85 26.53 -36.53
CA GLN A 40 -13.03 25.36 -36.20
C GLN A 40 -12.68 25.42 -34.71
N LYS A 41 -13.05 24.38 -33.97
CA LYS A 41 -12.75 24.27 -32.55
C LYS A 41 -11.47 23.47 -32.36
N LEU A 42 -10.55 24.02 -31.57
CA LEU A 42 -9.37 23.32 -31.08
C LEU A 42 -9.46 23.20 -29.57
N ILE A 43 -9.27 22.00 -29.03
CA ILE A 43 -9.10 21.78 -27.60
C ILE A 43 -7.66 21.35 -27.37
N ILE A 44 -6.94 22.11 -26.56
CA ILE A 44 -5.58 21.80 -26.15
C ILE A 44 -5.61 21.29 -24.72
N ILE A 45 -5.01 20.13 -24.50
CA ILE A 45 -4.91 19.49 -23.21
C ILE A 45 -3.43 19.49 -22.79
N GLY A 46 -3.15 19.92 -21.56
CA GLY A 46 -1.80 19.97 -20.99
C GLY A 46 -1.79 19.92 -19.47
N ASN A 47 -0.60 20.04 -18.88
CA ASN A 47 -0.33 19.93 -17.45
C ASN A 47 0.08 21.28 -16.84
N SER A 48 -0.21 21.50 -15.55
CA SER A 48 0.15 22.71 -14.81
C SER A 48 1.66 22.92 -14.67
N LEU A 49 2.46 21.86 -14.83
CA LEU A 49 3.93 21.92 -14.72
C LEU A 49 4.60 22.62 -15.91
N GLN A 50 3.89 22.87 -17.01
CA GLN A 50 4.46 23.58 -18.15
C GLN A 50 4.49 25.08 -17.91
N LEU A 51 5.59 25.71 -18.32
CA LEU A 51 5.75 27.16 -18.25
C LEU A 51 4.74 27.88 -19.17
N ALA A 52 4.35 29.10 -18.80
CA ALA A 52 3.41 29.91 -19.59
C ALA A 52 3.86 30.11 -21.05
N GLU A 53 5.17 30.25 -21.27
CA GLU A 53 5.74 30.40 -22.61
C GLU A 53 5.55 29.15 -23.47
N GLU A 54 5.58 27.97 -22.86
CA GLU A 54 5.37 26.71 -23.56
C GLU A 54 3.93 26.55 -24.02
N TRP A 55 2.98 26.90 -23.15
CA TRP A 55 1.56 26.97 -23.48
C TRP A 55 1.33 27.91 -24.65
N ARG A 56 1.84 29.15 -24.57
CA ARG A 56 1.68 30.14 -25.64
C ARG A 56 2.27 29.68 -26.96
N SER A 57 3.49 29.14 -26.94
CA SER A 57 4.16 28.63 -28.13
C SER A 57 3.36 27.51 -28.80
N PHE A 58 2.82 26.59 -28.00
CA PHE A 58 2.01 25.49 -28.52
C PHE A 58 0.67 25.97 -29.08
N ILE A 59 -0.03 26.88 -28.40
CA ILE A 59 -1.28 27.48 -28.87
C ILE A 59 -1.08 28.16 -30.22
N ILE A 60 -0.03 28.99 -30.35
CA ILE A 60 0.28 29.68 -31.60
C ILE A 60 0.58 28.68 -32.71
N GLN A 61 1.40 27.66 -32.43
CA GLN A 61 1.71 26.62 -33.41
C GLN A 61 0.45 25.87 -33.87
N ALA A 62 -0.39 25.43 -32.93
CA ALA A 62 -1.64 24.72 -33.24
C ALA A 62 -2.57 25.56 -34.12
N VAL A 63 -2.75 26.84 -33.79
CA VAL A 63 -3.60 27.76 -34.56
C VAL A 63 -3.01 28.01 -35.95
N LEU A 64 -1.71 28.25 -36.07
CA LEU A 64 -1.06 28.53 -37.36
C LEU A 64 -1.11 27.30 -38.29
N THR A 65 -0.84 26.11 -37.76
CA THR A 65 -0.85 24.86 -38.54
C THR A 65 -2.27 24.50 -39.00
N LYS A 66 -3.28 24.76 -38.16
CA LYS A 66 -4.67 24.39 -38.47
C LYS A 66 -5.47 25.52 -39.11
N ARG A 67 -4.85 26.67 -39.39
CA ARG A 67 -5.50 27.85 -39.96
C ARG A 67 -6.14 27.54 -41.31
N SER A 68 -7.46 27.66 -41.37
CA SER A 68 -8.22 27.63 -42.62
C SER A 68 -8.66 29.04 -43.02
N PRO A 69 -8.55 29.43 -44.30
CA PRO A 69 -9.09 30.71 -44.78
C PRO A 69 -10.63 30.76 -44.76
N ARG A 70 -11.31 29.60 -44.61
CA ARG A 70 -12.78 29.52 -44.60
C ARG A 70 -13.42 29.81 -43.25
N PHE A 71 -12.76 29.48 -42.13
CA PHE A 71 -13.40 29.47 -40.82
C PHE A 71 -12.52 30.10 -39.75
N PRO A 72 -13.10 30.92 -38.84
CA PRO A 72 -12.39 31.37 -37.64
C PRO A 72 -12.09 30.18 -36.72
N ILE A 73 -10.89 30.20 -36.11
CA ILE A 73 -10.47 29.23 -35.10
C ILE A 73 -10.82 29.75 -33.71
N VAL A 74 -11.35 28.86 -32.88
CA VAL A 74 -11.57 29.08 -31.45
C VAL A 74 -10.85 28.01 -30.66
N VAL A 75 -10.21 28.40 -29.56
CA VAL A 75 -9.37 27.53 -28.74
C VAL A 75 -9.96 27.38 -27.34
N GLY A 76 -10.18 26.15 -26.93
CA GLY A 76 -10.46 25.76 -25.55
C GLY A 76 -9.23 25.09 -24.95
N ILE A 77 -8.97 25.34 -23.66
CA ILE A 77 -7.79 24.83 -22.98
C ILE A 77 -8.21 24.04 -21.75
N ILE A 78 -7.73 22.81 -21.63
CA ILE A 78 -7.88 21.98 -20.43
C ILE A 78 -6.50 21.84 -19.78
N ILE A 79 -6.35 22.40 -18.59
CA ILE A 79 -5.13 22.34 -17.79
C ILE A 79 -5.37 21.40 -16.62
N PHE A 80 -4.59 20.33 -16.57
CA PHE A 80 -4.61 19.40 -15.44
C PHE A 80 -3.49 19.73 -14.46
N SER A 81 -3.78 19.76 -13.16
CA SER A 81 -2.73 19.92 -12.16
C SER A 81 -2.08 18.59 -11.80
N HIS A 82 -0.81 18.66 -11.38
CA HIS A 82 -0.18 17.57 -10.66
C HIS A 82 -0.34 17.80 -9.15
N GLY A 83 -1.18 17.00 -8.48
CA GLY A 83 -1.38 17.11 -7.03
C GLY A 83 -2.30 18.27 -6.62
N GLU A 84 -1.95 18.99 -5.54
CA GLU A 84 -2.67 20.19 -5.10
C GLU A 84 -2.11 21.49 -5.70
N ASP A 85 -1.06 21.38 -6.53
CA ASP A 85 -0.39 22.52 -7.13
C ASP A 85 -1.31 23.21 -8.13
N ARG A 86 -1.71 24.45 -7.80
CA ARG A 86 -2.45 25.29 -8.72
C ARG A 86 -1.52 25.80 -9.81
N VAL A 87 -2.08 25.97 -11.01
CA VAL A 87 -1.39 26.75 -12.04
C VAL A 87 -1.16 28.14 -11.48
N GLU A 88 0.05 28.67 -11.64
CA GLU A 88 0.34 30.04 -11.21
C GLU A 88 -0.65 31.00 -11.88
N LYS A 89 -1.22 31.91 -11.09
CA LYS A 89 -2.22 32.86 -11.58
C LYS A 89 -1.70 33.67 -12.77
N THR A 90 -0.43 34.06 -12.72
CA THR A 90 0.30 34.75 -13.79
C THR A 90 0.30 33.96 -15.10
N THR A 91 0.49 32.64 -15.03
CA THR A 91 0.45 31.74 -16.20
C THR A 91 -0.95 31.65 -16.79
N LEU A 92 -1.98 31.51 -15.93
CA LEU A 92 -3.37 31.47 -16.39
C LEU A 92 -3.80 32.78 -17.05
N ASP A 93 -3.47 33.92 -16.43
CA ASP A 93 -3.80 35.24 -16.96
C ASP A 93 -3.13 35.44 -18.33
N TYR A 94 -1.86 35.05 -18.45
CA TYR A 94 -1.11 35.10 -19.71
C TYR A 94 -1.72 34.23 -20.83
N ILE A 95 -2.16 33.02 -20.50
CA ILE A 95 -2.86 32.14 -21.44
C ILE A 95 -4.22 32.74 -21.82
N ALA A 96 -4.95 33.31 -20.86
CA ALA A 96 -6.27 33.89 -21.07
C ALA A 96 -6.26 35.16 -21.95
N GLU A 97 -5.15 35.89 -21.96
CA GLU A 97 -4.87 37.05 -22.82
C GLU A 97 -4.47 36.67 -24.25
N THR A 98 -4.13 35.40 -24.50
CA THR A 98 -3.77 34.96 -25.86
C THR A 98 -4.98 35.09 -26.79
N PRO A 99 -4.81 35.70 -27.99
CA PRO A 99 -5.90 35.76 -28.96
C PRO A 99 -6.43 34.34 -29.27
N TRP A 100 -7.69 34.22 -29.67
CA TRP A 100 -8.36 32.93 -29.98
C TRP A 100 -8.72 32.02 -28.78
N VAL A 101 -8.14 32.24 -27.59
CA VAL A 101 -8.50 31.46 -26.38
C VAL A 101 -9.84 31.93 -25.81
N GLU A 102 -10.85 31.07 -25.91
CA GLU A 102 -12.22 31.38 -25.50
C GLU A 102 -12.59 30.78 -24.13
N VAL A 103 -12.09 29.60 -23.78
CA VAL A 103 -12.43 28.89 -22.53
C VAL A 103 -11.21 28.20 -21.93
N ILE A 104 -11.14 28.21 -20.59
CA ILE A 104 -10.09 27.53 -19.83
C ILE A 104 -10.75 26.71 -18.72
N TRP A 105 -10.57 25.38 -18.78
CA TRP A 105 -10.90 24.43 -17.73
C TRP A 105 -9.61 24.09 -16.96
N GLU A 106 -9.63 24.28 -15.65
CA GLU A 106 -8.50 24.00 -14.77
C GLU A 106 -8.90 22.93 -13.75
N GLU A 107 -8.18 21.81 -13.68
CA GLU A 107 -8.32 20.87 -12.57
C GLU A 107 -7.50 21.37 -11.36
N VAL A 108 -8.17 21.61 -10.23
CA VAL A 108 -7.55 22.01 -8.96
C VAL A 108 -8.03 21.08 -7.85
N GLY A 109 -7.10 20.35 -7.22
CA GLY A 109 -7.43 19.47 -6.09
C GLY A 109 -8.54 18.48 -6.42
N ASN A 110 -8.46 17.85 -7.60
CA ASN A 110 -9.43 16.91 -8.15
C ASN A 110 -10.81 17.51 -8.48
N LYS A 111 -10.91 18.83 -8.66
CA LYS A 111 -12.13 19.51 -9.11
C LYS A 111 -11.83 20.31 -10.37
N LEU A 112 -12.67 20.13 -11.39
CA LEU A 112 -12.62 20.95 -12.59
C LEU A 112 -13.29 22.30 -12.32
N VAL A 113 -12.56 23.39 -12.53
CA VAL A 113 -13.02 24.77 -12.36
C VAL A 113 -12.92 25.48 -13.70
N ILE A 114 -13.98 26.18 -14.08
CA ILE A 114 -13.98 27.02 -15.28
C ILE A 114 -13.45 28.40 -14.88
N ARG A 115 -12.38 28.86 -15.54
CA ARG A 115 -11.78 30.18 -15.29
C ARG A 115 -12.32 31.25 -16.22
N LYS A 116 -12.60 30.88 -17.47
CA LYS A 116 -13.12 31.78 -18.50
C LYS A 116 -14.36 31.15 -19.13
N PRO A 117 -15.58 31.50 -18.66
CA PRO A 117 -16.81 30.95 -19.21
C PRO A 117 -17.17 31.63 -20.53
N HIS A 118 -17.57 30.86 -21.55
CA HIS A 118 -18.12 31.41 -22.79
C HIS A 118 -19.23 30.52 -23.36
N PHE A 119 -20.39 31.10 -23.68
CA PHE A 119 -21.60 30.37 -24.12
C PHE A 119 -21.42 29.49 -25.36
N ARG A 120 -20.34 29.67 -26.12
CA ARG A 120 -20.02 28.87 -27.31
C ARG A 120 -19.53 27.43 -27.01
N TRP A 121 -19.31 27.10 -25.73
CA TRP A 121 -18.73 25.84 -25.26
C TRP A 121 -19.64 25.02 -24.33
N GLU A 122 -20.94 25.34 -24.22
CA GLU A 122 -21.86 24.70 -23.25
C GLU A 122 -21.91 23.16 -23.30
N ILE A 123 -21.75 22.56 -24.49
CA ILE A 123 -21.79 21.10 -24.64
C ILE A 123 -20.49 20.50 -24.12
N GLU A 124 -19.35 21.04 -24.56
CA GLU A 124 -18.03 20.63 -24.09
C GLU A 124 -17.89 20.83 -22.58
N ASP A 125 -18.35 21.98 -22.05
CA ASP A 125 -18.39 22.28 -20.62
C ASP A 125 -19.11 21.17 -19.85
N LYS A 126 -20.33 20.81 -20.29
CA LYS A 126 -21.11 19.74 -19.65
C LYS A 126 -20.42 18.40 -19.74
N VAL A 127 -19.79 18.08 -20.87
CA VAL A 127 -19.11 16.80 -21.07
C VAL A 127 -17.85 16.69 -20.19
N VAL A 128 -17.00 17.71 -20.16
CA VAL A 128 -15.80 17.74 -19.32
C VAL A 128 -16.19 17.76 -17.83
N PHE A 129 -17.25 18.49 -17.47
CA PHE A 129 -17.81 18.47 -16.11
C PHE A 129 -18.33 17.08 -15.70
N LEU A 130 -19.08 16.40 -16.56
CA LEU A 130 -19.59 15.05 -16.26
C LEU A 130 -18.45 14.02 -16.17
N ALA A 131 -17.45 14.11 -17.05
CA ALA A 131 -16.28 13.25 -17.02
C ALA A 131 -15.47 13.42 -15.72
N SER A 132 -15.19 14.66 -15.33
CA SER A 132 -14.47 14.96 -14.08
C SER A 132 -15.26 14.52 -12.83
N ARG A 133 -16.59 14.73 -12.81
CA ARG A 133 -17.45 14.24 -11.72
C ARG A 133 -17.43 12.72 -11.59
N HIS A 134 -17.45 12.00 -12.72
CA HIS A 134 -17.38 10.53 -12.71
C HIS A 134 -16.05 10.04 -12.12
N LEU A 135 -14.94 10.65 -12.53
CA LEU A 135 -13.61 10.35 -12.00
C LEU A 135 -13.51 10.59 -10.49
N GLN A 136 -14.08 11.70 -10.01
CA GLN A 136 -14.12 12.00 -8.58
C GLN A 136 -14.85 10.89 -7.79
N LEU A 137 -15.99 10.40 -8.31
CA LEU A 137 -16.74 9.32 -7.66
C LEU A 137 -15.95 8.01 -7.60
N LEU A 138 -15.23 7.66 -8.67
CA LEU A 138 -14.38 6.46 -8.69
C LEU A 138 -13.28 6.55 -7.63
N ARG A 139 -12.58 7.69 -7.55
CA ARG A 139 -11.55 7.93 -6.53
C ARG A 139 -12.12 7.91 -5.11
N GLU A 140 -13.32 8.46 -4.90
CA GLU A 140 -14.00 8.41 -3.60
C GLU A 140 -14.37 6.97 -3.21
N GLN A 141 -14.84 6.16 -4.16
CA GLN A 141 -15.10 4.74 -3.94
C GLN A 141 -13.82 3.98 -3.58
N GLU A 142 -12.73 4.20 -4.30
CA GLU A 142 -11.42 3.59 -3.99
C GLU A 142 -10.91 3.99 -2.61
N ARG A 143 -10.98 5.28 -2.27
CA ARG A 143 -10.59 5.79 -0.95
C ARG A 143 -11.44 5.20 0.16
N THR A 144 -12.73 5.00 -0.08
CA THR A 144 -13.64 4.38 0.88
C THR A 144 -13.29 2.91 1.09
N LYS A 145 -13.09 2.15 0.01
CA LYS A 145 -12.63 0.75 0.08
C LYS A 145 -11.29 0.62 0.82
N ALA A 146 -10.31 1.47 0.52
CA ALA A 146 -9.03 1.47 1.21
C ALA A 146 -9.16 1.75 2.71
N LYS A 147 -10.02 2.71 3.10
CA LYS A 147 -10.31 2.97 4.53
C LYS A 147 -11.00 1.80 5.21
N GLU A 148 -11.93 1.13 4.52
CA GLU A 148 -12.59 -0.07 5.03
C GLU A 148 -11.61 -1.22 5.22
N GLU A 149 -10.70 -1.45 4.27
CA GLU A 149 -9.63 -2.46 4.41
C GLU A 149 -8.73 -2.18 5.61
N VAL A 150 -8.28 -0.93 5.80
CA VAL A 150 -7.47 -0.56 6.98
C VAL A 150 -8.23 -0.80 8.29
N ARG A 151 -9.55 -0.55 8.31
CA ARG A 151 -10.40 -0.80 9.49
C ARG A 151 -10.60 -2.29 9.76
N LEU A 152 -10.62 -3.13 8.73
CA LEU A 152 -10.76 -4.58 8.84
C LEU A 152 -9.49 -5.27 9.36
N TYR A 153 -8.31 -4.64 9.22
CA TYR A 153 -7.03 -5.15 9.71
C TYR A 153 -6.40 -4.21 10.75
N PRO A 154 -6.87 -4.24 12.02
CA PRO A 154 -6.29 -3.41 13.08
C PRO A 154 -4.77 -3.66 13.23
N GLN A 155 -4.04 -2.63 13.64
CA GLN A 155 -2.60 -2.70 13.82
C GLN A 155 -2.23 -3.80 14.86
N PRO A 156 -1.29 -4.70 14.55
CA PRO A 156 -0.94 -5.85 15.39
C PRO A 156 0.02 -5.44 16.52
N TRP A 157 -0.49 -4.61 17.43
CA TRP A 157 0.30 -3.99 18.50
C TRP A 157 0.95 -5.04 19.42
N LEU A 158 0.26 -6.15 19.70
CA LEU A 158 0.74 -7.14 20.64
C LEU A 158 1.89 -7.94 20.03
N THR A 159 1.84 -8.19 18.72
CA THR A 159 2.96 -8.79 17.98
C THR A 159 4.20 -7.91 18.08
N TYR A 160 4.07 -6.60 17.84
CA TYR A 160 5.19 -5.66 17.96
C TYR A 160 5.71 -5.57 19.39
N PHE A 161 4.83 -5.58 20.38
CA PHE A 161 5.21 -5.60 21.79
C PHE A 161 6.05 -6.85 22.14
N LEU A 162 5.61 -8.04 21.71
CA LEU A 162 6.35 -9.29 21.94
C LEU A 162 7.71 -9.29 21.23
N LEU A 163 7.81 -8.74 20.01
CA LEU A 163 9.09 -8.60 19.32
C LEU A 163 10.06 -7.68 20.07
N MET A 164 9.57 -6.55 20.56
CA MET A 164 10.38 -5.61 21.35
C MET A 164 10.81 -6.23 22.68
N LEU A 165 9.93 -7.00 23.33
CA LEU A 165 10.24 -7.72 24.55
C LEU A 165 11.31 -8.79 24.32
N ASN A 166 11.18 -9.60 23.26
CA ASN A 166 12.18 -10.60 22.89
C ASN A 166 13.53 -9.94 22.57
N LEU A 167 13.53 -8.82 21.85
CA LEU A 167 14.76 -8.06 21.58
C LEU A 167 15.41 -7.57 22.88
N ALA A 168 14.63 -7.00 23.80
CA ALA A 168 15.14 -6.51 25.07
C ALA A 168 15.77 -7.65 25.91
N VAL A 169 15.09 -8.80 25.99
CA VAL A 169 15.62 -9.99 26.70
C VAL A 169 16.87 -10.53 26.02
N PHE A 170 16.89 -10.61 24.68
CA PHE A 170 18.05 -11.05 23.93
C PHE A 170 19.28 -10.14 24.15
N LEU A 171 19.08 -8.83 24.24
CA LEU A 171 20.16 -7.90 24.60
C LEU A 171 20.69 -8.15 26.02
N VAL A 172 19.82 -8.50 26.97
CA VAL A 172 20.25 -8.89 28.32
C VAL A 172 21.08 -10.18 28.30
N GLU A 173 20.72 -11.17 27.49
CA GLU A 173 21.53 -12.39 27.30
C GLU A 173 22.94 -12.07 26.79
N ILE A 174 23.06 -11.14 25.84
CA ILE A 174 24.35 -10.69 25.30
C ILE A 174 25.19 -10.04 26.39
N ILE A 175 24.61 -9.12 27.17
CA ILE A 175 25.31 -8.36 28.21
C ILE A 175 25.79 -9.28 29.34
N LEU A 176 25.00 -10.27 29.74
CA LEU A 176 25.31 -11.17 30.86
C LEU A 176 26.32 -12.28 30.52
N GLY A 177 26.80 -12.33 29.27
CA GLY A 177 27.90 -13.22 28.89
C GLY A 177 27.77 -13.85 27.51
N GLY A 178 26.66 -13.64 26.81
CA GLY A 178 26.43 -14.11 25.45
C GLY A 178 25.28 -15.10 25.35
N SER A 179 24.45 -14.97 24.32
CA SER A 179 23.23 -15.78 24.09
C SER A 179 23.50 -17.25 23.77
N ASN A 180 24.74 -17.64 23.45
CA ASN A 180 25.12 -19.05 23.24
C ASN A 180 25.61 -19.75 24.52
N LYS A 181 25.80 -19.02 25.62
CA LYS A 181 26.30 -19.63 26.86
C LYS A 181 25.17 -20.26 27.65
N ILE A 182 25.19 -21.59 27.72
CA ILE A 182 24.22 -22.40 28.45
C ILE A 182 24.02 -21.93 29.91
N GLY A 183 25.10 -21.58 30.61
CA GLY A 183 25.01 -21.08 31.98
C GLY A 183 24.19 -19.80 32.12
N VAL A 184 24.34 -18.86 31.18
CA VAL A 184 23.57 -17.61 31.11
C VAL A 184 22.10 -17.90 30.83
N LEU A 185 21.82 -18.80 29.87
CA LEU A 185 20.45 -19.20 29.54
C LEU A 185 19.74 -19.87 30.73
N ILE A 186 20.39 -20.80 31.43
CA ILE A 186 19.83 -21.42 32.65
C ILE A 186 19.56 -20.35 33.71
N GLN A 187 20.51 -19.43 33.93
CA GLN A 187 20.34 -18.37 34.93
C GLN A 187 19.14 -17.47 34.62
N LEU A 188 18.94 -17.14 33.34
CA LEU A 188 17.85 -16.28 32.86
C LEU A 188 16.50 -16.98 32.74
N GLY A 189 16.45 -18.30 32.86
CA GLY A 189 15.17 -19.04 32.89
C GLY A 189 14.94 -20.02 31.77
N ALA A 190 15.99 -20.51 31.12
CA ALA A 190 15.85 -21.60 30.15
C ALA A 190 15.17 -22.81 30.79
N LYS A 191 14.47 -23.58 29.96
CA LYS A 191 13.86 -24.83 30.38
C LYS A 191 14.99 -25.77 30.76
N TYR A 192 15.01 -26.16 32.03
CA TYR A 192 16.01 -27.05 32.59
C TYR A 192 15.35 -27.97 33.62
N ASN A 193 15.17 -29.23 33.23
CA ASN A 193 14.37 -30.19 33.98
C ASN A 193 14.76 -30.34 35.45
N PRO A 194 16.05 -30.50 35.82
CA PRO A 194 16.44 -30.64 37.22
C PRO A 194 15.91 -29.51 38.12
N ARG A 195 15.91 -28.26 37.63
CA ARG A 195 15.37 -27.11 38.39
C ARG A 195 13.84 -27.05 38.38
N ILE A 196 13.20 -27.48 37.29
CA ILE A 196 11.74 -27.62 37.23
C ILE A 196 11.26 -28.61 38.30
N TRP A 197 11.95 -29.76 38.44
CA TRP A 197 11.65 -30.75 39.48
C TRP A 197 11.89 -30.23 40.90
N MET A 198 12.77 -29.24 41.07
CA MET A 198 13.01 -28.54 42.34
C MET A 198 12.01 -27.41 42.61
N GLY A 199 10.98 -27.23 41.77
CA GLY A 199 9.90 -26.26 41.99
C GLY A 199 10.01 -24.97 41.16
N GLU A 200 11.00 -24.83 40.28
CA GLU A 200 11.14 -23.66 39.39
C GLU A 200 10.21 -23.75 38.17
N TYR A 201 8.89 -23.91 38.38
CA TYR A 201 7.89 -24.11 37.30
C TYR A 201 7.77 -22.94 36.33
N TRP A 202 8.20 -21.75 36.73
CA TRP A 202 8.28 -20.57 35.86
C TRP A 202 9.19 -20.80 34.64
N ARG A 203 10.09 -21.79 34.69
CA ARG A 203 10.90 -22.28 33.56
C ARG A 203 10.11 -22.98 32.46
N LEU A 204 8.80 -23.13 32.61
CA LEU A 204 7.89 -23.55 31.54
C LEU A 204 7.33 -22.36 30.76
N LEU A 205 7.53 -21.14 31.26
CA LEU A 205 7.03 -19.90 30.66
C LEU A 205 8.15 -18.97 30.20
N THR A 206 9.19 -18.78 31.01
CA THR A 206 10.31 -17.91 30.65
C THR A 206 11.10 -18.29 29.40
N PRO A 207 11.22 -19.57 28.98
CA PRO A 207 11.94 -19.93 27.77
C PRO A 207 11.38 -19.25 26.51
N LEU A 208 10.10 -18.88 26.50
CA LEU A 208 9.45 -18.21 25.36
C LEU A 208 10.12 -16.89 24.97
N LEU A 209 10.84 -16.24 25.90
CA LEU A 209 11.50 -14.95 25.67
C LEU A 209 13.01 -15.09 25.39
N LEU A 210 13.59 -16.25 25.68
CA LEU A 210 15.03 -16.51 25.59
C LEU A 210 15.40 -17.08 24.22
N HIS A 211 16.59 -16.78 23.72
CA HIS A 211 17.04 -17.28 22.41
C HIS A 211 18.52 -17.66 22.41
N ALA A 212 18.83 -18.86 21.92
CA ALA A 212 20.20 -19.33 21.80
C ALA A 212 20.81 -18.89 20.45
N GLY A 213 21.58 -17.79 20.47
CA GLY A 213 22.27 -17.28 19.28
C GLY A 213 21.44 -16.33 18.42
N TRP A 214 22.11 -15.63 17.50
CA TRP A 214 21.52 -14.58 16.65
C TRP A 214 20.57 -15.16 15.60
N GLU A 215 20.95 -16.28 15.00
CA GLU A 215 20.16 -17.00 14.01
C GLU A 215 18.81 -17.42 14.59
N HIS A 216 18.80 -18.01 15.78
CA HIS A 216 17.58 -18.44 16.45
C HIS A 216 16.67 -17.25 16.78
N PHE A 217 17.24 -16.17 17.33
CA PHE A 217 16.50 -14.93 17.60
C PHE A 217 15.89 -14.33 16.32
N LEU A 218 16.67 -14.25 15.24
CA LEU A 218 16.23 -13.63 13.99
C LEU A 218 15.11 -14.45 13.33
N PHE A 219 15.26 -15.78 13.26
CA PHE A 219 14.24 -16.63 12.66
C PHE A 219 12.92 -16.60 13.44
N ASN A 220 12.97 -16.70 14.77
CA ASN A 220 11.76 -16.58 15.58
C ASN A 220 11.14 -15.18 15.47
N SER A 221 11.94 -14.12 15.38
CA SER A 221 11.43 -12.76 15.21
C SER A 221 10.75 -12.57 13.85
N ILE A 222 11.35 -13.07 12.78
CA ILE A 222 10.75 -13.02 11.43
C ILE A 222 9.46 -13.86 11.40
N ALA A 223 9.47 -15.05 11.99
CA ALA A 223 8.31 -15.93 12.04
C ALA A 223 7.18 -15.31 12.88
N LEU A 224 7.49 -14.74 14.05
CA LEU A 224 6.53 -14.04 14.89
C LEU A 224 5.97 -12.79 14.20
N LEU A 225 6.80 -12.04 13.48
CA LEU A 225 6.33 -10.90 12.70
C LEU A 225 5.34 -11.34 11.61
N GLN A 226 5.64 -12.41 10.87
CA GLN A 226 4.77 -12.86 9.78
C GLN A 226 3.49 -13.53 10.31
N LEU A 227 3.63 -14.52 11.19
CA LEU A 227 2.51 -15.32 11.70
C LEU A 227 1.73 -14.57 12.78
N GLY A 228 2.41 -13.85 13.67
CA GLY A 228 1.78 -13.11 14.75
C GLY A 228 0.91 -11.98 14.25
N THR A 229 1.40 -11.16 13.31
CA THR A 229 0.59 -10.07 12.75
C THR A 229 -0.65 -10.60 12.02
N LEU A 230 -0.52 -11.74 11.35
CA LEU A 230 -1.61 -12.40 10.66
C LEU A 230 -2.67 -12.93 11.63
N VAL A 231 -2.24 -13.70 12.64
CA VAL A 231 -3.15 -14.28 13.65
C VAL A 231 -3.79 -13.18 14.50
N GLU A 232 -3.05 -12.15 14.91
CA GLU A 232 -3.60 -11.03 15.68
C GLU A 232 -4.68 -10.27 14.90
N ARG A 233 -4.47 -10.05 13.60
CA ARG A 233 -5.47 -9.43 12.73
C ARG A 233 -6.71 -10.30 12.53
N LEU A 234 -6.54 -11.62 12.40
CA LEU A 234 -7.64 -12.56 12.13
C LEU A 234 -8.49 -12.87 13.36
N PHE A 235 -7.84 -13.11 14.50
CA PHE A 235 -8.50 -13.60 15.71
C PHE A 235 -8.67 -12.51 16.78
N GLY A 236 -7.98 -11.38 16.62
CA GLY A 236 -7.90 -10.29 17.59
C GLY A 236 -6.83 -10.53 18.67
N LYS A 237 -6.34 -9.43 19.25
CA LYS A 237 -5.27 -9.40 20.27
C LYS A 237 -5.45 -10.38 21.43
N VAL A 238 -6.67 -10.55 21.96
CA VAL A 238 -6.94 -11.42 23.12
C VAL A 238 -6.77 -12.89 22.77
N ARG A 239 -7.29 -13.33 21.62
CA ARG A 239 -7.16 -14.72 21.18
C ARG A 239 -5.73 -15.03 20.76
N PHE A 240 -5.09 -14.09 20.05
CA PHE A 240 -3.68 -14.19 19.72
C PHE A 240 -2.81 -14.40 20.96
N PHE A 241 -3.01 -13.57 22.00
CA PHE A 241 -2.30 -13.70 23.27
C PHE A 241 -2.42 -15.12 23.86
N TRP A 242 -3.64 -15.64 23.98
CA TRP A 242 -3.86 -16.96 24.58
C TRP A 242 -3.34 -18.11 23.71
N ILE A 243 -3.48 -18.02 22.38
CA ILE A 243 -2.89 -19.01 21.46
C ILE A 243 -1.36 -19.02 21.64
N TYR A 244 -0.72 -17.85 21.60
CA TYR A 244 0.72 -17.72 21.75
C TYR A 244 1.20 -18.26 23.11
N LEU A 245 0.59 -17.78 24.20
CA LEU A 245 1.00 -18.12 25.56
C LEU A 245 0.81 -19.61 25.85
N LEU A 246 -0.38 -20.15 25.58
CA LEU A 246 -0.68 -21.55 25.90
C LEU A 246 0.13 -22.50 25.03
N SER A 247 0.26 -22.22 23.73
CA SER A 247 1.07 -23.08 22.85
C SER A 247 2.54 -23.07 23.24
N GLY A 248 3.11 -21.94 23.67
CA GLY A 248 4.47 -21.90 24.18
C GLY A 248 4.64 -22.70 25.49
N ILE A 249 3.71 -22.58 26.43
CA ILE A 249 3.74 -23.36 27.68
C ILE A 249 3.61 -24.86 27.38
N PHE A 250 2.64 -25.26 26.54
CA PHE A 250 2.46 -26.66 26.17
C PHE A 250 3.67 -27.20 25.39
N GLY A 251 4.31 -26.39 24.56
CA GLY A 251 5.57 -26.73 23.91
C GLY A 251 6.69 -26.99 24.93
N SER A 252 6.84 -26.10 25.92
CA SER A 252 7.83 -26.26 26.99
C SER A 252 7.56 -27.49 27.86
N VAL A 253 6.28 -27.79 28.16
CA VAL A 253 5.87 -29.00 28.87
C VAL A 253 6.17 -30.24 28.04
N ALA A 254 5.82 -30.25 26.75
CA ALA A 254 6.12 -31.37 25.86
C ALA A 254 7.64 -31.61 25.78
N SER A 255 8.44 -30.55 25.66
CA SER A 255 9.90 -30.65 25.72
C SER A 255 10.41 -31.20 27.05
N ALA A 256 9.82 -30.78 28.17
CA ALA A 256 10.19 -31.29 29.49
C ALA A 256 9.90 -32.80 29.63
N LEU A 257 8.82 -33.29 29.02
CA LEU A 257 8.43 -34.69 29.07
C LEU A 257 9.22 -35.58 28.09
N PHE A 258 9.38 -35.13 26.84
CA PHE A 258 9.94 -35.96 25.76
C PHE A 258 11.44 -35.72 25.52
N ARG A 259 11.99 -34.61 26.00
CA ARG A 259 13.41 -34.24 25.84
C ARG A 259 13.99 -33.82 27.19
N ALA A 260 13.97 -34.75 28.15
CA ALA A 260 14.29 -34.43 29.54
C ALA A 260 15.73 -33.94 29.76
N ASP A 261 16.67 -34.43 28.95
CA ASP A 261 18.10 -34.14 29.08
C ASP A 261 18.54 -32.88 28.31
N THR A 262 17.63 -32.23 27.58
CA THR A 262 17.95 -31.06 26.77
C THR A 262 17.48 -29.77 27.40
N ILE A 263 18.37 -28.78 27.40
CA ILE A 263 18.04 -27.39 27.69
C ILE A 263 17.37 -26.80 26.46
N SER A 264 16.31 -26.04 26.67
CA SER A 264 15.58 -25.40 25.59
C SER A 264 15.23 -23.95 25.93
N VAL A 265 15.22 -23.14 24.87
CA VAL A 265 14.83 -21.74 24.84
C VAL A 265 14.13 -21.48 23.51
N GLY A 266 13.35 -20.41 23.42
CA GLY A 266 12.77 -19.95 22.17
C GLY A 266 11.25 -19.84 22.20
N ALA A 267 10.75 -18.90 21.40
CA ALA A 267 9.33 -18.70 21.15
C ALA A 267 8.71 -19.71 20.17
N SER A 268 9.48 -20.68 19.66
CA SER A 268 9.11 -21.57 18.55
C SER A 268 7.84 -22.37 18.83
N GLY A 269 7.67 -22.95 20.03
CA GLY A 269 6.43 -23.64 20.41
C GLY A 269 5.19 -22.75 20.35
N ALA A 270 5.33 -21.47 20.73
CA ALA A 270 4.26 -20.48 20.61
C ALA A 270 3.96 -20.15 19.14
N ILE A 271 5.01 -20.00 18.32
CA ILE A 271 4.91 -19.71 16.88
C ILE A 271 4.26 -20.89 16.11
N PHE A 272 4.59 -22.14 16.44
CA PHE A 272 3.90 -23.31 15.91
C PHE A 272 2.43 -23.37 16.35
N GLY A 273 2.12 -22.87 17.54
CA GLY A 273 0.73 -22.64 17.96
C GLY A 273 -0.04 -21.68 17.06
N LEU A 274 0.57 -20.54 16.72
CA LEU A 274 0.02 -19.57 15.78
C LEU A 274 -0.24 -20.21 14.40
N LEU A 275 0.72 -21.00 13.93
CA LEU A 275 0.62 -21.75 12.68
C LEU A 275 -0.55 -22.75 12.72
N GLY A 276 -0.69 -23.50 13.81
CA GLY A 276 -1.83 -24.39 14.04
C GLY A 276 -3.17 -23.65 14.03
N GLY A 277 -3.21 -22.45 14.60
CA GLY A 277 -4.38 -21.55 14.53
C GLY A 277 -4.75 -21.17 13.10
N LEU A 278 -3.76 -20.84 12.25
CA LEU A 278 -3.99 -20.53 10.83
C LEU A 278 -4.44 -21.75 10.02
N VAL A 279 -3.90 -22.94 10.30
CA VAL A 279 -4.36 -24.19 9.68
C VAL A 279 -5.81 -24.46 10.07
N TYR A 280 -6.16 -24.35 11.35
CA TYR A 280 -7.54 -24.48 11.82
C TYR A 280 -8.49 -23.48 11.12
N PHE A 281 -8.09 -22.21 11.00
CA PHE A 281 -8.86 -21.21 10.27
C PHE A 281 -9.04 -21.60 8.79
N SER A 282 -7.98 -22.09 8.15
CA SER A 282 -8.01 -22.49 6.74
C SER A 282 -8.95 -23.67 6.49
N ILE A 283 -9.04 -24.61 7.43
CA ILE A 283 -10.00 -25.73 7.38
C ILE A 283 -11.44 -25.21 7.58
N ARG A 284 -11.66 -24.28 8.51
CA ARG A 284 -13.01 -23.76 8.83
C ARG A 284 -13.55 -22.76 7.81
N LYS A 285 -12.68 -22.01 7.13
CA LYS A 285 -13.02 -20.93 6.18
C LYS A 285 -12.16 -21.01 4.91
N PRO A 286 -12.28 -22.08 4.10
CA PRO A 286 -11.38 -22.35 2.98
C PRO A 286 -11.41 -21.28 1.88
N PHE A 287 -12.59 -20.73 1.56
CA PHE A 287 -12.73 -19.68 0.55
C PHE A 287 -12.04 -18.38 0.97
N THR A 288 -12.27 -17.96 2.22
CA THR A 288 -11.64 -16.76 2.79
C THR A 288 -10.13 -16.95 2.93
N ALA A 289 -9.67 -18.10 3.41
CA ALA A 289 -8.25 -18.42 3.54
C ALA A 289 -7.53 -18.43 2.19
N LYS A 290 -8.14 -18.99 1.13
CA LYS A 290 -7.58 -18.96 -0.23
C LYS A 290 -7.40 -17.52 -0.73
N LYS A 291 -8.37 -16.64 -0.45
CA LYS A 291 -8.30 -15.22 -0.81
C LYS A 291 -7.23 -14.46 -0.02
N LEU A 292 -7.06 -14.77 1.27
CA LEU A 292 -6.13 -14.05 2.17
C LEU A 292 -4.68 -14.51 2.06
N PHE A 293 -4.44 -15.82 1.92
CA PHE A 293 -3.08 -16.37 2.03
C PHE A 293 -2.58 -17.09 0.78
N GLY A 294 -3.47 -17.52 -0.12
CA GLY A 294 -3.10 -18.20 -1.37
C GLY A 294 -2.06 -19.31 -1.18
N ARG A 295 -1.04 -19.34 -2.05
CA ARG A 295 0.10 -20.27 -1.95
C ARG A 295 1.13 -19.86 -0.88
N ASN A 296 1.10 -18.60 -0.43
CA ASN A 296 2.12 -18.05 0.46
C ASN A 296 2.05 -18.64 1.88
N LEU A 297 0.87 -19.04 2.35
CA LEU A 297 0.74 -19.76 3.63
C LEU A 297 1.56 -21.04 3.63
N TRP A 298 1.46 -21.84 2.57
CA TRP A 298 2.15 -23.13 2.47
C TRP A 298 3.66 -22.97 2.36
N ILE A 299 4.13 -21.93 1.68
CA ILE A 299 5.56 -21.59 1.61
C ILE A 299 6.06 -21.18 2.99
N MET A 300 5.33 -20.31 3.70
CA MET A 300 5.66 -19.88 5.05
C MET A 300 5.64 -21.06 6.04
N LEU A 301 4.68 -21.99 5.87
CA LEU A 301 4.56 -23.22 6.65
C LEU A 301 5.77 -24.14 6.41
N GLY A 302 6.16 -24.33 5.16
CA GLY A 302 7.34 -25.10 4.77
C GLY A 302 8.64 -24.52 5.33
N ILE A 303 8.86 -23.21 5.18
CA ILE A 303 10.07 -22.53 5.68
C ILE A 303 10.17 -22.63 7.20
N ASN A 304 9.09 -22.31 7.95
CA ASN A 304 9.13 -22.34 9.40
C ASN A 304 9.30 -23.77 9.95
N LEU A 305 8.69 -24.78 9.32
CA LEU A 305 8.92 -26.17 9.68
C LEU A 305 10.37 -26.60 9.39
N MET A 306 10.91 -26.29 8.21
CA MET A 306 12.30 -26.63 7.88
C MET A 306 13.29 -26.01 8.85
N LEU A 307 13.09 -24.75 9.25
CA LEU A 307 13.97 -24.07 10.21
C LEU A 307 13.92 -24.71 11.61
N GLY A 308 12.75 -25.16 12.06
CA GLY A 308 12.58 -25.87 13.35
C GLY A 308 13.32 -27.22 13.41
N PHE A 309 13.52 -27.90 12.27
CA PHE A 309 14.25 -29.17 12.22
C PHE A 309 15.77 -29.03 12.04
N ILE A 310 16.25 -27.88 11.54
CA ILE A 310 17.67 -27.70 11.16
C ILE A 310 18.52 -27.15 12.30
N ILE A 311 17.94 -26.42 13.25
CA ILE A 311 18.70 -25.72 14.30
C ILE A 311 18.62 -26.51 15.63
N PRO A 312 19.74 -27.08 16.13
CA PRO A 312 19.76 -27.81 17.40
C PRO A 312 19.41 -26.90 18.59
N GLY A 313 18.54 -27.37 19.48
CA GLY A 313 18.16 -26.64 20.71
C GLY A 313 16.92 -25.74 20.60
N ILE A 314 16.21 -25.82 19.47
CA ILE A 314 14.86 -25.26 19.28
C ILE A 314 13.85 -26.39 19.50
N ASP A 315 12.79 -26.13 20.27
CA ASP A 315 11.62 -27.03 20.38
C ASP A 315 10.55 -26.75 19.31
#